data_AF-A0A537EL03-F1
#
_entry.id   AF-A0A537EL03-F1
#
_cell.length_a   1.000
_cell.length_b   1.000
_cell.length_c   1.000
_cell.angle_alpha   90.00
_cell.angle_beta   90.00
_cell.angle_gamma   90.00
#
_symmetry.space_group_name_H-M   'P 1'
#
loop_
_entity.id
_entity.type
_entity.pdbx_description
1 polymer ?
#
loop_
_entity_poly.entity_id
_entity_poly.type
_entity_poly.pdbx_seq_one_letter_code
_entity_poly.pdbx_strand_id
1 'polypeptide(L)'
;MAENWVDERDKAILEVIYYCESCNMVLEPGDTDIEQHKKELPHHKMRKVFIVRCDRCGNIVTDSHAQYSPERNRFWCKTCVAETGVQSFHSS
;
A
#
# COMPACT_ATOMS: atom_id res chain seq x y z
N MET A 1 -1.87 -20.00 15.76
CA MET A 1 -0.74 -19.04 15.68
C MET A 1 -0.78 -18.18 14.40
N ALA A 2 -1.96 -17.87 13.84
CA ALA A 2 -2.10 -17.07 12.61
C ALA A 2 -2.56 -15.62 12.89
N GLU A 3 -3.03 -15.35 14.11
CA GLU A 3 -3.68 -14.08 14.47
C GLU A 3 -2.68 -12.93 14.61
N ASN A 4 -1.42 -13.20 14.97
CA ASN A 4 -0.39 -12.15 15.13
C ASN A 4 0.21 -11.67 13.79
N TRP A 5 0.08 -12.46 12.72
CA TRP A 5 0.67 -12.15 11.41
C TRP A 5 -0.18 -11.19 10.59
N VAL A 6 -1.50 -11.23 10.71
CA VAL A 6 -2.36 -10.24 10.04
C VAL A 6 -2.14 -8.85 10.63
N ASP A 7 -1.86 -8.78 11.94
CA ASP A 7 -1.75 -7.56 12.71
C ASP A 7 -0.52 -6.71 12.36
N GLU A 8 0.67 -7.32 12.16
CA GLU A 8 1.86 -6.52 11.80
C GLU A 8 1.84 -5.98 10.36
N ARG A 9 1.21 -6.72 9.44
CA ARG A 9 0.96 -6.21 8.08
C ARG A 9 0.09 -4.97 8.13
N ASP A 10 -0.97 -5.01 8.95
CA ASP A 10 -1.91 -3.90 9.11
C ASP A 10 -1.22 -2.70 9.79
N LYS A 11 -0.34 -2.93 10.77
CA LYS A 11 0.46 -1.86 11.41
C LYS A 11 1.37 -1.10 10.44
N ALA A 12 1.84 -1.74 9.38
CA ALA A 12 2.67 -1.08 8.38
C ALA A 12 1.85 -0.27 7.36
N ILE A 13 0.54 -0.52 7.27
CA ILE A 13 -0.40 0.28 6.49
C ILE A 13 -0.83 1.46 7.35
N LEU A 14 -0.39 2.65 6.96
CA LEU A 14 -0.75 3.88 7.66
C LEU A 14 -2.15 4.34 7.28
N GLU A 15 -2.48 4.24 5.99
CA GLU A 15 -3.75 4.72 5.47
C GLU A 15 -4.14 4.01 4.17
N VAL A 16 -5.42 4.10 3.82
CA VAL A 16 -5.96 3.64 2.55
C VAL A 16 -6.58 4.81 1.83
N ILE A 17 -6.08 5.09 0.63
CA ILE A 17 -6.65 6.07 -0.29
C ILE A 17 -7.20 5.35 -1.52
N TYR A 18 -8.03 6.05 -2.29
CA TYR A 18 -8.46 5.58 -3.61
C TYR A 18 -7.87 6.47 -4.68
N TYR A 19 -7.49 5.87 -5.80
CA TYR A 19 -7.06 6.57 -6.99
C TYR A 19 -8.01 6.24 -8.13
N CYS A 20 -8.60 7.25 -8.76
CA CYS A 20 -9.40 7.05 -9.96
C CYS A 20 -8.51 7.26 -11.19
N GLU A 21 -8.24 6.18 -11.94
CA GLU A 21 -7.45 6.25 -13.18
C GLU A 21 -8.19 7.03 -14.29
N SER A 22 -9.52 7.00 -14.27
CA SER A 22 -10.35 7.69 -15.27
C SER A 22 -10.37 9.21 -15.07
N CYS A 23 -10.41 9.67 -13.82
CA CYS A 23 -10.36 11.09 -13.46
C CYS A 23 -8.93 11.61 -13.25
N ASN A 24 -7.94 10.71 -13.16
CA ASN A 24 -6.56 11.02 -12.80
C ASN A 24 -6.48 11.80 -11.47
N MET A 25 -7.23 11.36 -10.46
CA MET A 25 -7.33 12.03 -9.15
C MET A 25 -7.21 11.07 -7.97
N VAL A 26 -6.69 11.59 -6.85
CA VAL A 26 -6.65 10.92 -5.55
C VAL A 26 -7.90 11.30 -4.75
N LEU A 27 -8.48 10.30 -4.08
CA LEU A 27 -9.66 10.40 -3.24
C LEU A 27 -9.27 9.92 -1.84
N GLU A 28 -9.40 10.81 -0.85
CA GLU A 28 -8.99 10.55 0.52
C GLU A 28 -10.10 9.80 1.29
N PRO A 29 -9.75 8.98 2.29
CA PRO A 29 -10.75 8.29 3.08
C PRO A 29 -11.72 9.28 3.74
N GLY A 30 -13.01 9.13 3.44
CA GLY A 30 -14.07 10.03 3.90
C GLY A 30 -14.61 10.98 2.84
N ASP A 31 -13.98 11.05 1.65
CA ASP A 31 -14.52 11.80 0.52
C ASP A 31 -15.89 11.24 0.08
N THR A 32 -16.88 12.12 -0.01
CA THR A 32 -18.18 11.81 -0.63
C THR A 32 -18.02 11.36 -2.08
N ASP A 33 -16.98 11.85 -2.75
CA ASP A 33 -16.62 11.46 -4.10
C ASP A 33 -16.29 9.97 -4.24
N ILE A 34 -15.84 9.28 -3.18
CA ILE A 34 -15.61 7.82 -3.22
C ILE A 34 -16.93 7.08 -3.41
N GLU A 35 -17.94 7.43 -2.60
CA GLU A 35 -19.27 6.83 -2.65
C GLU A 35 -19.94 7.17 -3.99
N GLN A 36 -19.81 8.42 -4.44
CA GLN A 36 -20.33 8.88 -5.71
C GLN A 36 -19.67 8.14 -6.89
N HIS A 37 -18.35 7.99 -6.90
CA HIS A 37 -17.65 7.25 -7.95
C HIS A 37 -18.10 5.80 -8.01
N LYS A 38 -18.27 5.14 -6.85
CA LYS A 38 -18.74 3.75 -6.80
C LYS A 38 -20.18 3.59 -7.29
N LYS A 39 -21.04 4.58 -7.04
CA LYS A 39 -22.48 4.51 -7.33
C LYS A 39 -22.85 5.02 -8.72
N GLU A 40 -22.31 6.17 -9.11
CA GLU A 40 -22.72 6.91 -10.31
C GLU A 40 -21.75 6.73 -11.48
N LEU A 41 -20.50 6.35 -11.22
CA LEU A 41 -19.45 6.23 -12.22
C LEU A 41 -18.86 4.80 -12.25
N PRO A 42 -19.67 3.74 -12.47
CA PRO A 42 -19.19 2.35 -12.42
C PRO A 42 -18.15 2.02 -13.50
N HIS A 43 -18.06 2.83 -14.56
CA HIS A 43 -17.04 2.70 -15.60
C HIS A 43 -15.71 3.32 -15.22
N HIS A 44 -15.66 4.10 -14.12
CA HIS A 44 -14.42 4.68 -13.65
C HIS A 44 -13.57 3.61 -12.98
N LYS A 45 -12.31 3.53 -13.40
CA LYS A 45 -11.38 2.55 -12.86
C LYS A 45 -10.79 3.09 -11.56
N MET A 46 -11.42 2.73 -10.44
CA MET A 46 -10.93 3.03 -9.11
C MET A 46 -9.97 1.94 -8.63
N ARG A 47 -8.80 2.36 -8.15
CA ARG A 47 -7.80 1.52 -7.52
C ARG A 47 -7.69 1.88 -6.05
N LYS A 48 -7.75 0.86 -5.18
CA LYS A 48 -7.37 0.99 -3.78
C LYS A 48 -5.85 1.08 -3.70
N VAL A 49 -5.33 2.10 -3.04
CA VAL A 49 -3.90 2.34 -2.85
C VAL A 49 -3.62 2.37 -1.35
N PHE A 50 -2.63 1.61 -0.91
CA PHE A 50 -2.23 1.59 0.49
C PHE A 50 -1.04 2.53 0.69
N ILE A 51 -1.13 3.39 1.68
CA ILE A 51 0.00 4.18 2.17
C ILE A 51 0.71 3.33 3.20
N VAL A 52 1.96 2.95 2.91
CA VAL A 52 2.75 2.06 3.74
C VAL A 52 4.03 2.73 4.20
N ARG A 53 4.48 2.38 5.40
CA ARG A 53 5.79 2.79 5.91
C ARG A 53 6.83 1.73 5.56
N CYS A 54 7.92 2.14 4.92
CA CYS A 54 9.10 1.30 4.74
C CYS A 54 9.71 0.98 6.10
N ASP A 55 9.76 -0.29 6.46
CA ASP A 55 10.32 -0.75 7.73
C ASP A 55 11.83 -0.45 7.85
N ARG A 56 12.54 -0.40 6.72
CA ARG A 56 13.98 -0.22 6.71
C ARG A 56 14.41 1.24 6.89
N CYS A 57 13.84 2.15 6.12
CA CYS A 57 14.25 3.57 6.09
C CYS A 57 13.22 4.52 6.70
N GLY A 58 12.04 4.01 7.08
CA GLY A 58 10.96 4.83 7.65
C GLY A 58 10.19 5.68 6.64
N ASN A 59 10.60 5.71 5.36
CA ASN A 59 9.91 6.50 4.33
C ASN A 59 8.48 6.01 4.11
N ILE A 60 7.58 6.96 3.93
CA ILE A 60 6.18 6.70 3.59
C ILE A 60 6.07 6.65 2.07
N VAL A 61 5.54 5.54 1.54
CA VAL A 61 5.36 5.31 0.12
C VAL A 61 4.03 4.63 -0.14
N THR A 62 3.55 4.65 -1.38
CA THR A 62 2.38 3.85 -1.77
C THR A 62 2.76 2.38 -1.99
N ASP A 63 1.79 1.46 -1.95
CA ASP A 63 2.02 0.03 -2.24
C ASP A 63 2.66 -0.19 -3.61
N SER A 64 2.35 0.65 -4.60
CA SER A 64 2.95 0.60 -5.93
C SER A 64 4.46 0.87 -5.94
N HIS A 65 4.97 1.56 -4.92
CA HIS A 65 6.39 1.89 -4.72
C HIS A 65 7.03 1.10 -3.57
N ALA A 66 6.30 0.13 -3.00
CA ALA A 66 6.80 -0.80 -2.00
C ALA A 66 6.75 -2.25 -2.50
N GLN A 67 7.44 -3.12 -1.78
CA GLN A 67 7.32 -4.56 -1.89
C GLN A 67 7.07 -5.13 -0.50
N TYR A 68 6.13 -6.07 -0.42
CA TYR A 68 5.84 -6.80 0.80
C TYR A 68 6.77 -8.02 0.89
N SER A 69 7.45 -8.19 2.03
CA SER A 69 8.22 -9.39 2.37
C SER A 69 7.32 -10.29 3.22
N PRO A 70 6.83 -11.43 2.69
CA PRO A 70 5.98 -12.33 3.45
C PRO A 70 6.70 -12.96 4.64
N GLU A 71 8.01 -13.18 4.50
CA GLU A 71 8.86 -13.83 5.51
C GLU A 71 9.00 -12.96 6.76
N ARG A 72 9.08 -11.64 6.57
CA ARG A 72 9.23 -10.66 7.64
C ARG A 72 7.93 -9.93 7.98
N ASN A 73 6.87 -10.19 7.21
CA ASN A 73 5.57 -9.56 7.34
C ASN A 73 5.62 -8.01 7.30
N ARG A 74 6.49 -7.46 6.47
CA ARG A 74 6.84 -6.02 6.45
C ARG A 74 6.93 -5.47 5.02
N PHE A 75 6.73 -4.16 4.87
CA PHE A 75 6.89 -3.45 3.60
C PHE A 75 8.24 -2.75 3.51
N TRP A 76 8.95 -2.91 2.40
CA TRP A 76 10.13 -2.11 2.07
C TRP A 76 9.88 -1.31 0.79
N CYS A 77 10.38 -0.08 0.72
CA CYS A 77 10.31 0.68 -0.52
C CYS A 77 11.22 0.06 -1.59
N LYS A 78 10.85 0.19 -2.87
CA LYS A 78 11.62 -0.37 -3.99
C LYS A 78 13.08 0.10 -4.02
N THR A 79 13.36 1.32 -3.57
CA THR A 79 14.73 1.82 -3.42
C THR A 79 15.53 0.98 -2.44
N CYS A 80 15.00 0.72 -1.24
CA CYS A 80 15.66 -0.13 -0.25
C CYS A 80 15.80 -1.58 -0.71
N VAL A 81 14.86 -2.10 -1.51
CA VAL A 81 14.99 -3.42 -2.11
C VAL A 81 16.11 -3.45 -3.15
N ALA A 82 16.21 -2.42 -3.99
CA ALA A 82 17.24 -2.30 -5.02
C ALA A 82 18.65 -2.14 -4.41
N GLU A 83 18.81 -1.28 -3.40
CA GLU A 83 20.06 -1.13 -2.63
C GLU A 83 20.37 -2.39 -1.80
N THR A 84 19.32 -3.11 -1.43
CA THR A 84 19.32 -4.41 -0.75
C THR A 84 20.15 -5.49 -1.44
N GLY A 85 19.85 -5.60 -2.72
CA GLY A 85 19.70 -6.90 -3.34
C GLY A 85 18.42 -7.59 -2.85
N VAL A 86 17.62 -8.08 -3.81
CA VAL A 86 16.38 -8.84 -3.58
C VAL A 86 16.60 -10.06 -2.68
N GLN A 87 17.81 -10.63 -2.68
CA GLN A 87 18.17 -11.78 -1.85
C GLN A 87 18.11 -11.48 -0.35
N SER A 88 18.63 -10.33 0.09
CA SER A 88 18.60 -9.93 1.50
C SER A 88 17.21 -9.45 1.96
N PHE A 89 16.34 -9.08 1.03
CA PHE A 89 14.92 -8.79 1.29
C PHE A 89 14.08 -10.06 1.55
N HIS A 90 14.48 -11.17 0.94
CA HIS A 90 13.92 -12.52 1.13
C HIS A 90 14.76 -13.41 2.05
N SER A 91 15.68 -12.82 2.81
CA SER A 91 16.45 -13.58 3.80
C SER A 91 15.72 -13.46 5.14
N SER A 92 15.23 -14.59 5.65
CA SER A 92 14.64 -14.74 6.98
C SER A 92 15.52 -14.16 8.09
#